data_AF-A0A161PSJ8-F1
#
_entry.id   AF-A0A161PSJ8-F1
#
_cell.length_a   1.000
_cell.length_b   1.000
_cell.length_c   1.000
_cell.angle_alpha   90.00
_cell.angle_beta   90.00
_cell.angle_gamma   90.00
#
_symmetry.space_group_name_H-M   'P 1'
#
loop_
_entity.id
_entity.type
_entity.pdbx_description
1 polymer ?
#
loop_
_entity_poly.entity_id
_entity_poly.type
_entity_poly.pdbx_seq_one_letter_code
_entity_poly.pdbx_strand_id
1 'polypeptide(L)'
;MYTPAFAKNKTVQDFYTESETLLQKAQSAKTLQEKQSHLKSLEKSLKASLQEYEKENPEEAKGEEKEVSLLESTLEPVFELKDKKSLTPKDCESKKQFIITGDSMGRPEEAPRTKTAQEALRWIDVLCK
;
A
#
# COMPACT_ATOMS: atom_id res chain seq x y z
N MET A 1 25.24 9.37 27.86
CA MET A 1 23.96 9.64 27.19
C MET A 1 23.73 8.51 26.21
N TYR A 2 22.77 7.63 26.49
CA TYR A 2 22.36 6.60 25.53
C TYR A 2 21.54 7.32 24.45
N THR A 3 22.11 7.55 23.28
CA THR A 3 21.30 7.78 22.09
C THR A 3 20.51 6.50 21.85
N PRO A 4 19.17 6.50 21.94
CA PRO A 4 18.41 5.35 21.49
C PRO A 4 18.82 5.14 20.03
N ALA A 5 19.17 3.90 19.67
CA ALA A 5 19.35 3.56 18.28
C ALA A 5 18.02 3.88 17.60
N PHE A 6 17.96 4.99 16.84
CA PHE A 6 16.81 5.30 16.02
C PHE A 6 16.59 4.07 15.14
N ALA A 7 15.46 3.41 15.32
CA ALA A 7 15.09 2.32 14.44
C ALA A 7 15.07 2.93 13.04
N LYS A 8 15.99 2.48 12.17
CA LYS A 8 16.07 2.99 10.81
C LYS A 8 14.67 2.90 10.20
N ASN A 9 14.17 4.02 9.66
CA ASN A 9 12.86 4.04 9.04
C ASN A 9 12.75 2.96 7.97
N LYS A 10 11.56 2.35 7.86
CA LYS A 10 11.31 1.29 6.89
C LYS A 10 11.40 1.86 5.48
N THR A 11 12.22 1.23 4.66
CA THR A 11 12.33 1.54 3.24
C THR A 11 11.13 1.01 2.47
N VAL A 12 10.93 1.47 1.23
CA VAL A 12 9.90 0.91 0.35
C VAL A 12 10.07 -0.61 0.14
N GLN A 13 11.31 -1.12 0.18
CA GLN A 13 11.60 -2.54 0.01
C GLN A 13 11.17 -3.37 1.23
N ASP A 14 11.27 -2.80 2.43
CA ASP A 14 10.70 -3.40 3.64
C ASP A 14 9.18 -3.51 3.53
N PHE A 15 8.53 -2.47 2.99
CA PHE A 15 7.09 -2.48 2.75
C PHE A 15 6.64 -3.48 1.69
N TYR A 16 7.38 -3.66 0.60
CA TYR A 16 7.08 -4.73 -0.35
C TYR A 16 7.17 -6.12 0.30
N THR A 17 8.15 -6.33 1.18
CA THR A 17 8.33 -7.61 1.89
C THR A 17 7.23 -7.85 2.91
N GLU A 18 6.85 -6.82 3.66
CA GLU A 18 5.73 -6.87 4.59
C GLU A 18 4.40 -7.09 3.87
N SER A 19 4.19 -6.36 2.77
CA SER A 19 3.00 -6.48 1.93
C SER A 19 2.86 -7.89 1.35
N GLU A 20 3.94 -8.48 0.84
CA GLU A 20 3.97 -9.89 0.39
C GLU A 20 3.54 -10.85 1.51
N THR A 21 4.11 -10.68 2.70
CA THR A 21 3.80 -11.53 3.86
C THR A 21 2.32 -11.41 4.26
N LEU A 22 1.78 -10.19 4.24
CA LEU A 22 0.38 -9.92 4.57
C LEU A 22 -0.57 -10.40 3.48
N LEU A 23 -0.19 -10.29 2.20
CA LEU A 23 -0.93 -10.84 1.06
C LEU A 23 -1.07 -12.36 1.16
N GLN A 24 0.01 -13.08 1.48
CA GLN A 24 -0.03 -14.53 1.65
C GLN A 24 -0.99 -14.97 2.78
N LYS A 25 -0.99 -14.21 3.89
CA LYS A 25 -1.94 -14.42 4.98
C LYS A 25 -3.37 -14.12 4.55
N ALA A 26 -3.60 -13.02 3.83
CA ALA A 26 -4.91 -12.64 3.32
C ALA A 26 -5.43 -13.62 2.25
N GLN A 27 -4.57 -14.20 1.42
CA GLN A 27 -4.96 -15.26 0.47
C GLN A 27 -5.45 -16.53 1.18
N SER A 28 -4.89 -16.82 2.36
CA SER A 28 -5.26 -17.98 3.18
C SER A 28 -6.45 -17.70 4.11
N ALA A 29 -6.88 -16.44 4.22
CA ALA A 29 -7.99 -16.02 5.08
C ALA A 29 -9.34 -16.46 4.50
N LYS A 30 -10.27 -16.84 5.38
CA LYS A 30 -11.58 -17.40 4.98
C LYS A 30 -12.64 -16.34 4.84
N THR A 31 -12.46 -15.20 5.51
CA THR A 31 -13.46 -14.14 5.56
C THR A 31 -12.91 -12.83 5.01
N LEU A 32 -13.79 -12.00 4.46
CA LEU A 32 -13.43 -10.65 4.04
C LEU A 32 -12.83 -9.84 5.19
N GLN A 33 -13.37 -9.99 6.40
CA GLN A 33 -12.89 -9.27 7.59
C GLN A 33 -11.45 -9.62 7.95
N GLU A 34 -11.05 -10.90 7.84
CA GLU A 34 -9.66 -11.32 8.04
C GLU A 34 -8.73 -10.76 6.96
N LYS A 35 -9.15 -10.79 5.68
CA LYS A 35 -8.39 -10.16 4.58
C LYS A 35 -8.18 -8.66 4.83
N GLN A 36 -9.24 -7.97 5.21
CA GLN A 36 -9.22 -6.54 5.55
C GLN A 36 -8.35 -6.24 6.78
N SER A 37 -8.29 -7.14 7.76
CA SER A 37 -7.40 -6.98 8.92
C SER A 37 -5.93 -6.92 8.50
N HIS A 38 -5.50 -7.75 7.54
CA HIS A 38 -4.13 -7.72 7.04
C HIS A 38 -3.83 -6.44 6.25
N LEU A 39 -4.80 -5.97 5.44
CA LEU A 39 -4.69 -4.68 4.75
C LEU A 39 -4.58 -3.51 5.74
N LYS A 40 -5.36 -3.51 6.83
CA LYS A 40 -5.26 -2.50 7.90
C LYS A 40 -3.89 -2.52 8.58
N SER A 41 -3.29 -3.69 8.77
CA SER A 41 -1.93 -3.79 9.31
C SER A 41 -0.92 -3.10 8.40
N LEU A 42 -1.02 -3.32 7.09
CA LEU A 42 -0.15 -2.68 6.09
C LEU A 42 -0.32 -1.15 6.10
N GLU A 43 -1.57 -0.66 6.01
CA GLU A 43 -1.87 0.78 6.06
C GLU A 43 -1.32 1.43 7.33
N LYS A 44 -1.54 0.78 8.50
CA LYS A 44 -1.03 1.27 9.77
C LYS A 44 0.49 1.33 9.79
N SER A 45 1.18 0.32 9.25
CA SER A 45 2.64 0.35 9.22
C SER A 45 3.18 1.42 8.28
N LEU A 46 2.56 1.63 7.11
CA LEU A 46 2.95 2.69 6.17
C LEU A 46 2.79 4.07 6.82
N LYS A 47 1.60 4.35 7.37
CA LYS A 47 1.31 5.63 8.04
C LYS A 47 2.23 5.89 9.22
N ALA A 48 2.54 4.86 10.02
CA ALA A 48 3.49 5.00 11.12
C ALA A 48 4.88 5.39 10.62
N SER A 49 5.40 4.76 9.57
CA SER A 49 6.72 5.12 9.04
C SER A 49 6.73 6.49 8.36
N LEU A 50 5.68 6.87 7.63
CA LEU A 50 5.58 8.22 7.06
C LEU A 50 5.57 9.29 8.14
N GLN A 51 4.87 9.06 9.26
CA GLN A 51 4.91 9.96 10.41
C GLN A 51 6.30 10.05 11.05
N GLU A 52 7.10 8.99 11.04
CA GLU A 52 8.49 9.06 11.51
C GLU A 52 9.39 9.81 10.52
N TYR A 53 9.22 9.60 9.21
CA TYR A 53 9.93 10.39 8.20
C TYR A 53 9.63 11.90 8.30
N GLU A 54 8.35 12.28 8.45
CA GLU A 54 7.94 13.69 8.60
C GLU A 54 8.55 14.35 9.86
N LYS A 55 8.72 13.60 10.95
CA LYS A 55 9.38 14.11 12.17
C LYS A 55 10.87 14.34 11.95
N GLU A 56 11.52 13.50 11.16
CA GLU A 56 12.95 13.62 10.84
C GLU A 56 13.22 14.72 9.80
N ASN A 57 12.33 14.89 8.80
CA ASN A 57 12.50 15.80 7.67
C ASN A 57 11.20 16.56 7.36
N PRO A 58 10.84 17.60 8.12
CA PRO A 58 9.53 18.25 8.02
C PRO A 58 9.33 19.13 6.77
N GLU A 59 10.39 19.44 6.01
CA GLU A 59 10.32 20.44 4.95
C GLU A 59 9.90 19.89 3.58
N GLU A 60 10.21 18.62 3.24
CA GLU A 60 9.75 17.98 2.01
C GLU A 60 10.14 16.49 1.94
N ALA A 61 9.24 15.64 1.46
CA ALA A 61 9.50 14.22 1.25
C ALA A 61 10.60 13.99 0.20
N LYS A 62 11.75 13.45 0.64
CA LYS A 62 12.91 13.16 -0.21
C LYS A 62 13.38 11.72 -0.05
N GLY A 63 14.02 11.19 -1.10
CA GLY A 63 14.61 9.85 -1.09
C GLY A 63 13.59 8.77 -0.75
N GLU A 64 13.87 7.98 0.31
CA GLU A 64 13.03 6.86 0.75
C GLU A 64 11.60 7.29 1.11
N GLU A 65 11.42 8.45 1.75
CA GLU A 65 10.08 8.94 2.12
C GLU A 65 9.20 9.13 0.88
N LYS A 66 9.74 9.67 -0.21
CA LYS A 66 9.00 9.86 -1.46
C LYS A 66 8.56 8.53 -2.07
N GLU A 67 9.40 7.50 -2.00
CA GLU A 67 9.06 6.16 -2.51
C GLU A 67 7.99 5.48 -1.65
N VAL A 68 8.08 5.63 -0.32
CA VAL A 68 7.07 5.11 0.61
C VAL A 68 5.74 5.85 0.45
N SER A 69 5.76 7.17 0.29
CA SER A 69 4.58 8.00 0.02
C SER A 69 3.94 7.65 -1.33
N LEU A 70 4.75 7.36 -2.35
CA LEU A 70 4.22 6.89 -3.64
C LEU A 70 3.53 5.52 -3.50
N LEU A 71 4.10 4.60 -2.73
CA LEU A 71 3.47 3.30 -2.47
C LEU A 71 2.15 3.48 -1.70
N GLU A 72 2.14 4.31 -0.65
CA GLU A 72 0.95 4.57 0.17
C GLU A 72 -0.19 5.18 -0.67
N SER A 73 0.11 6.23 -1.43
CA SER A 73 -0.88 6.88 -2.32
C SER A 73 -1.38 5.96 -3.43
N THR A 74 -0.52 5.09 -3.97
CA THR A 74 -0.95 4.08 -4.96
C THR A 74 -1.88 3.02 -4.34
N LEU A 75 -1.71 2.73 -3.05
CA LEU A 75 -2.56 1.80 -2.28
C LEU A 75 -3.81 2.44 -1.70
N GLU A 76 -3.93 3.78 -1.69
CA GLU A 76 -5.08 4.49 -1.15
C GLU A 76 -6.44 3.98 -1.68
N PRO A 77 -6.62 3.71 -3.00
CA PRO A 77 -7.85 3.12 -3.53
C PRO A 77 -8.19 1.75 -2.93
N VAL A 78 -7.17 0.98 -2.54
CA VAL A 78 -7.30 -0.31 -1.87
C VAL A 78 -7.68 -0.12 -0.41
N PHE A 79 -7.04 0.82 0.29
CA PHE A 79 -7.31 1.12 1.69
C PHE A 79 -8.75 1.59 1.92
N GLU A 80 -9.37 2.27 0.96
CA GLU A 80 -10.80 2.60 1.02
C GLU A 80 -11.73 1.37 1.14
N LEU A 81 -11.25 0.16 0.81
CA LEU A 81 -12.03 -1.08 0.90
C LEU A 81 -11.91 -1.76 2.28
N LYS A 82 -11.01 -1.31 3.16
CA LYS A 82 -10.66 -2.02 4.41
C LYS A 82 -11.77 -2.03 5.47
N ASP A 83 -12.70 -1.09 5.39
CA ASP A 83 -13.78 -0.91 6.37
C ASP A 83 -15.18 -1.20 5.78
N LYS A 84 -15.25 -1.62 4.52
CA LYS A 84 -16.52 -1.98 3.87
C LYS A 84 -17.05 -3.30 4.42
N LYS A 85 -18.32 -3.34 4.81
CA LYS A 85 -18.99 -4.56 5.31
C LYS A 85 -19.04 -5.67 4.24
N SER A 86 -19.15 -5.29 2.97
CA SER A 86 -19.10 -6.17 1.81
C SER A 86 -18.48 -5.43 0.64
N LEU A 87 -17.90 -6.18 -0.31
CA LEU A 87 -17.36 -5.64 -1.55
C LEU A 87 -18.22 -6.08 -2.72
N THR A 88 -18.74 -5.14 -3.48
CA THR A 88 -19.42 -5.45 -4.74
C THR A 88 -18.42 -5.57 -5.88
N PRO A 89 -18.74 -6.29 -6.97
CA PRO A 89 -17.88 -6.31 -8.16
C PRO A 89 -17.55 -4.90 -8.68
N LYS A 90 -18.53 -3.98 -8.63
CA LYS A 90 -18.34 -2.59 -9.03
C LYS A 90 -17.34 -1.83 -8.16
N ASP A 91 -17.32 -2.09 -6.85
CA ASP A 91 -16.31 -1.50 -5.96
C ASP A 91 -14.90 -1.92 -6.39
N CYS A 92 -14.73 -3.21 -6.65
CA CYS A 92 -13.46 -3.81 -7.04
C CYS A 92 -12.99 -3.32 -8.41
N GLU A 93 -13.87 -3.34 -9.42
CA GLU A 93 -13.56 -2.86 -10.77
C GLU A 93 -13.22 -1.37 -10.77
N SER A 94 -13.99 -0.55 -10.05
CA SER A 94 -13.74 0.87 -9.94
C SER A 94 -12.35 1.15 -9.36
N LYS A 95 -12.00 0.55 -8.22
CA LYS A 95 -10.67 0.74 -7.60
C LYS A 95 -9.53 0.21 -8.45
N LYS A 96 -9.74 -0.92 -9.14
CA LYS A 96 -8.80 -1.43 -10.14
C LYS A 96 -8.54 -0.43 -11.26
N GLN A 97 -9.59 0.19 -11.81
CA GLN A 97 -9.45 1.20 -12.86
C GLN A 97 -8.78 2.47 -12.37
N PHE A 98 -9.05 2.92 -11.14
CA PHE A 98 -8.33 4.04 -10.53
C PHE A 98 -6.81 3.79 -10.49
N ILE A 99 -6.39 2.60 -10.05
CA ILE A 99 -4.96 2.23 -10.01
C ILE A 99 -4.36 2.20 -11.42
N ILE A 100 -5.03 1.57 -12.38
CA ILE A 100 -4.53 1.47 -13.76
C ILE A 100 -4.43 2.86 -14.42
N THR A 101 -5.43 3.71 -14.22
CA THR A 101 -5.45 5.05 -14.79
C THR A 101 -4.38 5.94 -14.15
N GLY A 102 -4.23 5.88 -12.82
CA GLY A 102 -3.18 6.60 -12.12
C GLY A 102 -1.78 6.16 -12.54
N ASP A 103 -1.57 4.84 -12.70
CA ASP A 103 -0.29 4.28 -13.13
C ASP A 103 0.08 4.62 -14.58
N SER A 104 -0.89 4.83 -15.48
CA SER A 104 -0.65 5.13 -16.89
C SER A 104 -0.54 6.63 -17.20
N MET A 105 -0.96 7.49 -16.28
CA MET A 105 -0.96 8.94 -16.50
C MET A 105 0.46 9.47 -16.74
N GLY A 106 0.67 10.13 -17.89
CA GLY A 106 1.97 10.70 -18.26
C GLY A 106 3.01 9.66 -18.71
N ARG A 107 2.60 8.41 -18.96
CA ARG A 107 3.47 7.33 -19.43
C ARG A 107 3.03 6.79 -20.79
N PRO A 108 3.93 6.15 -21.56
CA PRO A 108 3.56 5.49 -22.81
C PRO A 108 2.48 4.41 -22.59
N GLU A 109 1.57 4.25 -23.55
CA GLU A 109 0.44 3.32 -23.47
C GLU A 109 0.87 1.85 -23.30
N GLU A 110 2.04 1.48 -23.84
CA GLU A 110 2.61 0.14 -23.73
C GLU A 110 3.58 -0.04 -22.56
N ALA A 111 3.75 0.98 -21.71
CA ALA A 111 4.67 0.87 -20.58
C ALA A 111 4.19 -0.20 -19.59
N PRO A 112 5.09 -1.08 -19.10
CA PRO A 112 4.72 -2.06 -18.09
C PRO A 112 4.27 -1.35 -16.81
N ARG A 113 3.29 -1.92 -16.10
CA ARG A 113 2.80 -1.33 -14.85
C ARG A 113 3.93 -1.12 -13.85
N THR A 114 3.93 0.00 -13.11
CA THR A 114 4.96 0.20 -12.07
C THR A 114 4.81 -0.83 -10.96
N LYS A 115 5.88 -1.02 -10.16
CA LYS A 115 5.88 -1.94 -9.03
C LYS A 115 4.83 -1.58 -7.97
N THR A 116 4.62 -0.29 -7.69
CA THR A 116 3.59 0.17 -6.74
C THR A 116 2.19 -0.15 -7.25
N ALA A 117 1.91 0.06 -8.54
CA ALA A 117 0.62 -0.27 -9.14
C ALA A 117 0.37 -1.78 -9.19
N GLN A 118 1.40 -2.57 -9.53
CA GLN A 118 1.32 -4.03 -9.45
C GLN A 118 0.97 -4.49 -8.03
N GLU A 119 1.60 -3.91 -7.01
CA GLU A 119 1.33 -4.26 -5.61
C GLU A 119 -0.11 -3.93 -5.19
N ALA A 120 -0.61 -2.74 -5.57
CA ALA A 120 -2.00 -2.36 -5.29
C ALA A 120 -3.00 -3.28 -6.00
N LEU A 121 -2.73 -3.67 -7.25
CA LEU A 121 -3.59 -4.61 -7.99
C LEU A 121 -3.61 -6.00 -7.35
N ARG A 122 -2.48 -6.48 -6.81
CA ARG A 122 -2.44 -7.75 -6.07
C ARG A 122 -3.35 -7.74 -4.85
N TRP A 123 -3.39 -6.62 -4.11
CA TRP A 123 -4.32 -6.48 -2.99
C TRP A 123 -5.78 -6.46 -3.44
N ILE A 124 -6.11 -5.75 -4.52
CA ILE A 124 -7.46 -5.80 -5.10
C ILE A 124 -7.85 -7.23 -5.43
N ASP A 125 -6.98 -7.98 -6.12
CA ASP A 125 -7.27 -9.36 -6.50
C ASP A 125 -7.47 -10.29 -5.29
N VAL A 126 -6.79 -10.04 -4.16
CA VAL A 126 -6.98 -10.82 -2.93
C VAL A 126 -8.29 -10.47 -2.22
N LEU A 127 -8.63 -9.19 -2.13
CA LEU A 127 -9.85 -8.71 -1.45
C LEU A 127 -11.12 -9.06 -2.22
N CYS A 128 -11.04 -9.04 -3.55
CA CYS A 128 -12.17 -9.14 -4.46
C CYS A 128 -12.36 -10.53 -5.09
N LYS A 129 -11.60 -11.52 -4.63
CA LYS A 129 -11.83 -12.95 -4.86
C LYS A 129 -12.66 -13.55 -3.73
#